data_AF-A0A6G2Q9G1-F1
#
_entry.id   AF-A0A6G2Q9G1-F1
#
_cell.length_a   1.000
_cell.length_b   1.000
_cell.length_c   1.000
_cell.angle_alpha   90.00
_cell.angle_beta   90.00
_cell.angle_gamma   90.00
#
_symmetry.space_group_name_H-M   'P 1'
#
loop_
_entity.id
_entity.type
_entity.pdbx_description
1 polymer ?
#
loop_
_entity_poly.entity_id
_entity_poly.type
_entity_poly.pdbx_seq_one_letter_code
_entity_poly.pdbx_strand_id
1 'polypeptide(L)' 'MTALILALVAGAVIGLALGGLGGGGSVLAVPALIYLLGFTTAEATTASLVIVTLTSVTALTGH' A
#
# COMPACT_ATOMS: atom_id res chain seq x y z
N MET A 1 2.53 -4.68 -25.17
CA MET A 1 1.12 -4.99 -24.84
C MET A 1 1.02 -5.93 -23.64
N THR A 2 1.75 -7.04 -23.64
CA THR A 2 1.83 -8.01 -22.52
C THR A 2 2.26 -7.40 -21.18
N ALA A 3 3.24 -6.49 -21.20
CA ALA A 3 3.72 -5.82 -19.99
C ALA A 3 2.64 -4.97 -19.29
N LEU A 4 1.74 -4.36 -20.06
CA LEU A 4 0.67 -3.52 -19.52
C LEU A 4 -0.38 -4.38 -18.80
N ILE A 5 -0.73 -5.53 -19.39
CA ILE A 5 -1.65 -6.51 -18.81
C ILE A 5 -1.07 -7.06 -17.50
N LEU A 6 0.21 -7.41 -17.47
CA LEU A 6 0.88 -7.87 -16.26
C LEU A 6 0.90 -6.81 -15.15
N ALA A 7 1.19 -5.55 -15.50
CA ALA A 7 1.16 -4.45 -14.55
C ALA A 7 -0.23 -4.21 -13.98
N LEU A 8 -1.28 -4.32 -14.80
CA LEU A 8 -2.67 -4.11 -14.39
C LEU A 8 -3.17 -5.23 -13.47
N VAL A 9 -2.81 -6.49 -13.77
CA VAL A 9 -3.13 -7.63 -12.91
C VAL A 9 -2.37 -7.57 -11.59
N ALA A 10 -1.07 -7.27 -11.61
CA ALA A 10 -0.26 -7.11 -10.40
C ALA A 10 -0.78 -5.96 -9.54
N GLY A 11 -1.08 -4.80 -10.14
CA GLY A 11 -1.65 -3.65 -9.46
C GLY A 11 -3.03 -3.93 -8.84
N ALA A 12 -3.88 -4.70 -9.51
CA ALA A 12 -5.17 -5.13 -8.97
C ALA A 12 -5.01 -6.08 -7.78
N VAL A 13 -4.10 -7.06 -7.86
CA VAL A 13 -3.83 -7.99 -6.75
C VAL A 13 -3.23 -7.26 -5.55
N ILE A 14 -2.30 -6.33 -5.78
CA ILE A 14 -1.70 -5.51 -4.72
C ILE A 14 -2.73 -4.55 -4.13
N GLY A 15 -3.54 -3.88 -4.95
CA GLY A 15 -4.60 -2.99 -4.49
C GLY A 15 -5.69 -3.71 -3.69
N LEU A 16 -6.06 -4.93 -4.09
CA LEU A 16 -7.00 -5.78 -3.34
C LEU A 16 -6.37 -6.37 -2.09
N ALA A 17 -5.08 -6.72 -2.09
CA ALA A 17 -4.38 -7.17 -0.90
C ALA A 17 -4.24 -6.02 0.12
N LEU A 18 -3.85 -4.83 -0.34
CA LEU A 18 -3.69 -3.64 0.51
C LEU A 18 -5.05 -3.11 1.01
N GLY A 19 -6.09 -3.12 0.16
CA GLY A 19 -7.45 -2.69 0.52
C GLY A 19 -8.21 -3.72 1.36
N GLY A 20 -8.01 -5.01 1.10
CA GLY A 20 -8.71 -6.12 1.78
C GLY A 20 -8.15 -6.46 3.17
N LEU A 21 -6.89 -6.12 3.45
CA LEU A 21 -6.30 -6.31 4.78
C LEU A 21 -6.79 -5.28 5.82
N GLY A 22 -7.60 -4.29 5.43
CA GLY A 22 -7.99 -3.19 6.31
C GLY A 22 -6.78 -2.51 6.97
N GLY A 23 -6.94 -1.95 8.17
CA GLY A 23 -5.83 -1.32 8.93
C GLY A 23 -4.60 -2.21 9.17
N GLY A 24 -4.67 -3.53 8.92
CA GLY A 24 -3.54 -4.45 9.00
C GLY A 24 -2.54 -4.36 7.84
N GLY A 25 -2.96 -3.91 6.64
CA GLY A 25 -2.06 -3.73 5.49
C GLY A 25 -1.05 -2.60 5.70
N SER A 26 -1.41 -1.59 6.51
CA SER A 26 -0.55 -0.47 6.86
C SER A 26 0.59 -0.83 7.80
N VAL A 27 0.47 -1.92 8.56
CA VAL A 27 1.58 -2.48 9.35
C VAL A 27 2.69 -2.99 8.43
N LEU A 28 2.32 -3.49 7.25
CA LEU A 28 3.27 -3.94 6.22
C LEU A 28 3.79 -2.78 5.34
N ALA A 29 3.17 -1.61 5.36
CA ALA A 29 3.57 -0.49 4.50
C ALA A 29 4.97 0.06 4.85
N VAL A 30 5.33 0.13 6.14
CA VAL A 30 6.68 0.55 6.56
C VAL A 30 7.77 -0.41 6.04
N PRO A 31 7.73 -1.73 6.33
CA PRO A 31 8.74 -2.64 5.80
C PRO A 31 8.69 -2.75 4.28
N ALA A 32 7.53 -2.62 3.64
CA ALA A 32 7.44 -2.62 2.18
C ALA A 32 8.17 -1.41 1.56
N LEU A 33 8.00 -0.19 2.11
CA LEU A 33 8.69 1.00 1.62
C LEU A 33 10.22 0.90 1.80
N ILE A 34 10.68 0.28 2.88
CA ILE A 34 12.11 0.07 3.14
C ILE A 34 12.67 -1.01 2.21
N TYR A 35 12.04 -2.20 2.15
CA TYR A 35 12.60 -3.35 1.45
C TYR A 35 12.37 -3.34 -0.07
N LEU A 36 11.27 -2.77 -0.56
CA LEU A 36 10.96 -2.72 -1.99
C LEU A 36 11.42 -1.41 -2.65
N LEU A 37 11.33 -0.27 -1.95
CA LEU A 37 11.67 1.04 -2.52
C LEU A 37 13.00 1.60 -1.99
N GLY A 38 13.64 0.94 -1.02
CA GLY A 38 14.94 1.37 -0.49
C GLY A 38 14.88 2.68 0.30
N PHE A 39 13.70 3.07 0.78
CA PHE A 39 13.53 4.31 1.53
C PHE A 39 14.23 4.22 2.89
N THR A 40 14.77 5.34 3.35
CA THR A 40 15.29 5.43 4.73
C THR A 40 14.15 5.24 5.72
N THR A 41 14.47 4.76 6.93
CA THR A 41 13.45 4.46 7.95
C THR A 41 12.55 5.66 8.25
N ALA A 42 13.12 6.86 8.29
CA ALA A 42 12.38 8.11 8.54
C ALA A 42 11.42 8.47 7.39
N GLU A 43 11.85 8.33 6.14
CA GLU A 43 11.00 8.57 4.96
C GLU A 43 9.89 7.52 4.86
N ALA A 44 10.22 6.25 5.10
CA ALA A 44 9.27 5.16 5.09
C ALA A 44 8.19 5.31 6.17
N THR A 45 8.56 5.75 7.38
CA THR A 45 7.58 6.05 8.44
C THR A 45 6.62 7.16 8.01
N THR A 46 7.15 8.26 7.48
CA THR A 46 6.35 9.41 7.05
C THR A 46 5.39 9.03 5.92
N ALA A 47 5.87 8.35 4.89
CA ALA A 47 5.05 7.88 3.79
C ALA A 47 4.01 6.84 4.24
N SER A 48 4.35 5.94 5.16
CA SER A 48 3.40 4.98 5.72
C SER A 48 2.28 5.66 6.51
N LEU A 49 2.56 6.75 7.24
CA LEU A 49 1.52 7.52 7.93
C LEU A 49 0.54 8.19 6.96
N VAL A 50 1.01 8.67 5.81
CA VAL A 50 0.14 9.21 4.76
C VAL A 50 -0.72 8.09 4.16
N ILE A 51 -0.10 6.95 3.85
CA ILE A 51 -0.79 5.78 3.30
C ILE A 51 -1.87 5.27 4.25
N VAL A 52 -1.55 5.06 5.54
CA VAL A 52 -2.55 4.59 6.53
C VAL A 52 -3.68 5.58 6.69
N THR A 53 -3.41 6.89 6.71
CA THR A 53 -4.45 7.91 6.85
C THR A 53 -5.43 7.85 5.68
N LEU A 54 -4.93 7.82 4.43
CA LEU A 54 -5.77 7.69 3.24
C LEU A 54 -6.56 6.38 3.25
N THR A 55 -5.90 5.27 3.58
CA THR A 55 -6.54 3.94 3.58
C THR A 55 -7.62 3.84 4.65
N SER A 56 -7.38 4.41 5.85
CA SER A 56 -8.37 4.49 6.92
C SER A 56 -9.55 5.38 6.56
N VAL A 57 -9.33 6.52 5.90
CA VAL A 57 -10.43 7.39 5.41
C VAL A 57 -11.27 6.65 4.38
N THR A 58 -10.65 5.98 3.40
CA THR A 58 -11.38 5.20 2.39
C THR A 58 -12.16 4.05 3.01
N ALA A 59 -11.58 3.36 4.01
CA ALA A 59 -12.24 2.27 4.72
C ALA A 59 -13.43 2.78 5.55
N LEU A 60 -13.27 3.94 6.20
CA LEU A 60 -14.33 4.61 6.95
C LEU A 60 -15.49 5.03 6.05
N THR A 61 -15.23 5.54 4.85
CA THR A 61 -16.29 5.91 3.90
C THR A 61 -16.93 4.71 3.19
N GLY A 62 -16.28 3.55 3.22
CA GLY A 62 -16.77 2.31 2.63
C GLY A 62 -17.60 1.42 3.58
N HIS A 63 -17.70 1.79 4.87
CA HIS A 63 -18.56 1.17 5.89
C HIS A 63 -19.79 2.04 6.15
#